data_AF-A0A382ZD20-F1
#
_entry.id   AF-A0A382ZD20-F1
#
_cell.length_a   1.000
_cell.length_b   1.000
_cell.length_c   1.000
_cell.angle_alpha   90.00
_cell.angle_beta   90.00
_cell.angle_gamma   90.00
#
_symmetry.space_group_name_H-M   'P 1'
#
loop_
_entity.id
_entity.type
_entity.pdbx_description
1 polymer ?
#
loop_
_entity_poly.entity_id
_entity_poly.type
_entity_poly.pdbx_seq_one_letter_code
_entity_poly.pdbx_strand_id
1 'polypeptide(L)'
;MKYRLFDTDLHQLFDPSVSPRGFHENHKEYIPEYGSIIYTVWDKNQTFIYVGIGGIGQSPNTPLRQRNPRSRIEQHKSGRRSGDQFCIYVHDYYIVPTLDTKTYQFKRGHLDQLTQNFIQNELSYRFMVFQTEDGDTVVRKIEKKI
;
A
#
# COMPACT_ATOMS: atom_id res chain seq x y z
N MET A 1 -14.57 -12.68 17.81
CA MET A 1 -13.78 -12.72 16.57
C MET A 1 -13.38 -11.29 16.22
N LYS A 2 -12.11 -10.93 16.40
CA LYS A 2 -11.66 -9.53 16.59
C LYS A 2 -11.42 -8.74 15.28
N TYR A 3 -11.47 -9.41 14.13
CA TYR A 3 -11.09 -8.81 12.83
C TYR A 3 -12.11 -9.07 11.71
N ARG A 4 -13.41 -9.22 12.00
CA ARG A 4 -14.42 -9.34 10.95
C ARG A 4 -15.02 -7.99 10.58
N LEU A 5 -15.16 -7.76 9.28
CA LEU A 5 -15.95 -6.66 8.74
C LEU A 5 -16.87 -7.22 7.65
N PHE A 6 -18.18 -7.05 7.83
CA PHE A 6 -19.19 -7.78 7.04
C PHE A 6 -18.93 -9.30 7.11
N ASP A 7 -18.94 -9.99 5.97
CA ASP A 7 -18.66 -11.41 5.85
C ASP A 7 -17.17 -11.71 5.56
N THR A 8 -16.30 -10.71 5.66
CA THR A 8 -14.86 -10.85 5.39
C THR A 8 -14.06 -10.90 6.68
N ASP A 9 -13.23 -11.93 6.82
CA ASP A 9 -12.22 -12.03 7.87
C ASP A 9 -10.96 -11.25 7.48
N LEU A 10 -10.68 -10.18 8.22
CA LEU A 10 -9.54 -9.28 8.02
C LEU A 10 -8.33 -9.68 8.86
N HIS A 11 -8.30 -10.88 9.45
CA HIS A 11 -7.13 -11.40 10.18
C HIS A 11 -5.83 -11.23 9.39
N GLN A 12 -5.86 -11.51 8.09
CA GLN A 12 -4.70 -11.35 7.19
C GLN A 12 -4.15 -9.92 7.14
N LEU A 13 -4.95 -8.90 7.46
CA LEU A 13 -4.53 -7.49 7.39
C LEU A 13 -4.01 -6.96 8.74
N PHE A 14 -4.51 -7.46 9.86
CA PHE A 14 -4.33 -6.82 11.17
C PHE A 14 -3.76 -7.72 12.27
N ASP A 15 -3.75 -9.04 12.07
CA ASP A 15 -3.22 -9.94 13.09
C ASP A 15 -1.68 -9.87 13.11
N PRO A 16 -1.05 -9.56 14.26
CA PRO A 16 0.41 -9.47 14.36
C PRO A 16 1.14 -10.78 14.05
N SER A 17 0.47 -11.94 14.18
CA SER A 17 1.02 -13.25 13.83
C SER A 17 1.19 -13.45 12.33
N VAL A 18 0.51 -12.66 11.50
CA VAL A 18 0.68 -12.68 10.04
C VAL A 18 1.95 -11.92 9.70
N SER A 19 2.92 -12.63 9.11
CA SER A 19 4.16 -12.00 8.63
C SER A 19 3.86 -11.00 7.51
N PRO A 20 4.27 -9.73 7.66
CA PRO A 20 4.13 -8.76 6.58
C PRO A 20 5.18 -9.01 5.49
N ARG A 21 4.97 -8.41 4.32
CA ARG A 21 5.92 -8.37 3.20
C ARG A 21 6.62 -7.02 3.15
N GLY A 22 7.92 -7.01 2.93
CA GLY A 22 8.69 -5.80 2.73
C GLY A 22 8.40 -5.16 1.36
N PHE A 23 8.43 -3.83 1.28
CA PHE A 23 8.34 -3.15 -0.02
C PHE A 23 9.59 -3.36 -0.89
N HIS A 24 10.74 -3.70 -0.32
CA HIS A 24 11.93 -4.09 -1.08
C HIS A 24 11.76 -5.44 -1.82
N GLU A 25 10.88 -6.33 -1.34
CA GLU A 25 10.65 -7.65 -1.93
C GLU A 25 10.01 -7.56 -3.34
N ASN A 26 10.18 -8.63 -4.12
CA ASN A 26 9.51 -8.77 -5.40
C ASN A 26 8.04 -9.17 -5.22
N HIS A 27 7.15 -8.16 -5.20
CA HIS A 27 5.72 -8.36 -4.99
C HIS A 27 5.04 -9.30 -6.00
N LYS A 28 5.65 -9.55 -7.16
CA LYS A 28 5.10 -10.44 -8.19
C LYS A 28 5.11 -11.91 -7.77
N GLU A 29 5.92 -12.29 -6.78
CA GLU A 29 6.02 -13.66 -6.28
C GLU A 29 4.81 -14.08 -5.44
N TYR A 30 4.05 -13.12 -4.90
CA TYR A 30 2.98 -13.41 -3.96
C TYR A 30 1.67 -12.63 -4.22
N ILE A 31 1.70 -11.58 -5.05
CA ILE A 31 0.47 -10.93 -5.55
C ILE A 31 0.19 -11.46 -6.96
N PRO A 32 -1.02 -11.95 -7.27
CA PRO A 32 -1.35 -12.46 -8.60
C PRO A 32 -1.37 -11.37 -9.68
N GLU A 33 -1.39 -11.78 -10.95
CA GLU A 33 -1.40 -10.86 -12.10
C GLU A 33 -2.70 -10.08 -12.26
N TYR A 34 -3.82 -10.66 -11.83
CA TYR A 34 -5.14 -10.08 -11.97
C TYR A 34 -5.96 -10.19 -10.68
N GLY A 35 -6.97 -9.33 -10.56
CA GLY A 35 -7.86 -9.26 -9.41
C GLY A 35 -7.73 -7.92 -8.69
N SER A 36 -8.33 -7.86 -7.50
CA SER A 36 -8.28 -6.70 -6.62
C SER A 36 -7.57 -7.06 -5.31
N ILE A 37 -6.97 -6.08 -4.67
CA ILE A 37 -6.36 -6.25 -3.35
C ILE A 37 -6.79 -5.14 -2.40
N ILE A 38 -6.78 -5.45 -1.12
CA ILE A 38 -6.68 -4.48 -0.03
C ILE A 38 -5.41 -4.81 0.75
N TYR A 39 -4.70 -3.80 1.21
CA TYR A 39 -3.48 -3.95 1.98
C TYR A 39 -3.40 -2.91 3.09
N THR A 40 -2.68 -3.27 4.15
CA THR A 40 -2.36 -2.42 5.29
C THR A 40 -0.86 -2.26 5.39
N VAL A 41 -0.39 -1.05 5.71
CA VAL A 41 1.02 -0.70 5.82
C VAL A 41 1.38 -0.47 7.29
N TRP A 42 2.56 -0.94 7.66
CA TRP A 42 3.05 -0.99 9.03
C TRP A 42 4.51 -0.56 9.10
N ASP A 43 4.90 0.10 10.19
CA ASP A 43 6.31 0.32 10.51
C ASP A 43 6.95 -0.94 11.14
N LYS A 44 8.25 -0.86 11.44
CA LYS A 44 9.01 -1.90 12.15
C LYS A 44 8.49 -2.21 13.56
N ASN A 45 7.78 -1.28 14.19
CA ASN A 45 7.19 -1.45 15.52
C ASN A 45 5.78 -2.06 15.48
N GLN A 46 5.31 -2.50 14.31
CA GLN A 46 3.94 -3.00 14.10
C GLN A 46 2.87 -1.92 14.34
N THR A 47 3.21 -0.64 14.16
CA THR A 47 2.26 0.46 14.16
C THR A 47 1.57 0.55 12.81
N PHE A 48 0.23 0.61 12.80
CA PHE A 48 -0.55 0.82 11.59
C PHE A 48 -0.34 2.23 11.03
N ILE A 49 -0.08 2.34 9.72
CA ILE A 49 0.18 3.61 9.03
C ILE A 49 -0.90 3.94 8.02
N TYR A 50 -1.29 2.96 7.20
CA TYR A 50 -2.09 3.23 6.01
C TYR A 50 -2.87 1.99 5.58
N VAL A 51 -4.03 2.21 4.96
CA VAL A 51 -4.80 1.19 4.24
C VAL A 51 -4.97 1.66 2.80
N GLY A 52 -4.87 0.74 1.85
CA GLY A 52 -5.17 1.06 0.46
C GLY A 52 -5.67 -0.14 -0.32
N ILE A 53 -6.25 0.15 -1.48
CA ILE A 53 -6.75 -0.85 -2.42
C ILE A 53 -6.07 -0.76 -3.79
N GLY A 54 -5.97 -1.90 -4.47
CA GLY A 54 -5.41 -2.02 -5.82
C GLY A 54 -6.31 -2.87 -6.72
N GLY A 55 -6.11 -2.79 -8.05
CA GLY A 55 -6.89 -3.59 -9.00
C GLY A 55 -8.37 -3.20 -9.06
N ILE A 56 -8.68 -1.91 -8.97
CA ILE A 56 -10.06 -1.39 -8.96
C ILE A 56 -10.60 -0.98 -10.34
N GLY A 57 -9.83 -1.23 -11.40
CA GLY A 57 -10.16 -0.81 -12.76
C GLY A 57 -10.03 0.69 -13.00
N GLN A 58 -9.95 1.09 -14.28
CA GLN A 58 -9.96 2.51 -14.68
C GLN A 58 -11.38 3.03 -14.90
N SER A 59 -12.32 2.12 -15.19
CA SER A 59 -13.73 2.42 -15.43
C SER A 59 -14.62 1.45 -14.64
N PRO A 60 -15.88 1.84 -14.35
CA PRO A 60 -16.89 0.91 -13.88
C PRO A 60 -16.95 -0.33 -14.80
N ASN A 61 -17.13 -1.51 -14.21
CA ASN A 61 -17.19 -2.79 -14.94
C ASN A 61 -15.90 -3.18 -15.68
N THR A 62 -14.73 -2.68 -15.25
CA THR A 62 -13.45 -3.21 -15.75
C THR A 62 -13.42 -4.73 -15.53
N PRO A 63 -13.20 -5.55 -16.58
CA PRO A 63 -13.21 -7.01 -16.47
C PRO A 63 -12.19 -7.51 -15.44
N LEU A 64 -12.52 -8.57 -14.70
CA LEU A 64 -11.66 -9.15 -13.66
C LEU A 64 -10.19 -9.36 -14.12
N ARG A 65 -10.00 -9.89 -15.33
CA ARG A 65 -8.66 -10.18 -15.89
C ARG A 65 -7.85 -8.93 -16.27
N GLN A 66 -8.48 -7.75 -16.34
CA GLN A 66 -7.82 -6.47 -16.64
C GLN A 66 -7.52 -5.66 -15.37
N ARG A 67 -7.97 -6.12 -14.20
CA ARG A 67 -7.68 -5.46 -12.93
C ARG A 67 -6.28 -5.83 -12.48
N ASN A 68 -5.40 -4.83 -12.33
CA ASN A 68 -4.01 -5.03 -11.91
C ASN A 68 -3.84 -4.73 -10.40
N PRO A 69 -3.80 -5.75 -9.52
CA PRO A 69 -3.65 -5.54 -8.08
C PRO A 69 -2.25 -5.06 -7.69
N ARG A 70 -1.23 -5.40 -8.48
CA ARG A 70 0.18 -5.11 -8.22
C ARG A 70 0.53 -3.62 -8.37
N SER A 71 -0.20 -2.93 -9.24
CA SER A 71 0.07 -1.54 -9.65
C SER A 71 0.30 -0.56 -8.49
N ARG A 72 -0.49 -0.65 -7.41
CA ARG A 72 -0.36 0.25 -6.27
C ARG A 72 0.87 0.00 -5.43
N ILE A 73 1.22 -1.28 -5.22
CA ILE A 73 2.46 -1.62 -4.53
C ILE A 73 3.67 -1.10 -5.31
N GLU A 74 3.67 -1.26 -6.64
CA GLU A 74 4.75 -0.72 -7.49
C GLU A 74 4.83 0.81 -7.45
N GLN A 75 3.69 1.51 -7.44
CA GLN A 75 3.65 2.98 -7.29
C GLN A 75 4.26 3.42 -5.95
N HIS A 76 3.87 2.79 -4.84
CA HIS A 76 4.43 3.05 -3.51
C HIS A 76 5.95 2.83 -3.46
N LYS A 77 6.42 1.71 -4.04
CA LYS A 77 7.85 1.37 -4.11
C LYS A 77 8.70 2.42 -4.83
N SER A 78 8.09 3.24 -5.69
CA SER A 78 8.80 4.30 -6.42
C SER A 78 9.13 5.52 -5.57
N GLY A 79 8.44 5.71 -4.43
CA GLY A 79 8.60 6.89 -3.56
C GLY A 79 8.23 8.22 -4.20
N ARG A 80 7.63 8.22 -5.40
CA ARG A 80 7.29 9.44 -6.12
C ARG A 80 6.16 10.17 -5.41
N ARG A 81 6.39 11.42 -5.04
CA ARG A 81 5.38 12.26 -4.38
C ARG A 81 4.21 12.60 -5.31
N SER A 82 4.44 12.76 -6.61
CA SER A 82 3.38 13.11 -7.56
C SER A 82 2.54 11.90 -7.96
N GLY A 83 1.23 11.97 -7.74
CA GLY A 83 0.27 10.97 -8.19
C GLY A 83 0.06 9.79 -7.26
N ASP A 84 0.71 9.77 -6.09
CA ASP A 84 0.53 8.75 -5.07
C ASP A 84 0.29 9.35 -3.68
N GLN A 85 -0.92 9.16 -3.15
CA GLN A 85 -1.35 9.69 -1.85
C GLN A 85 -0.55 9.12 -0.69
N PHE A 86 -0.19 7.83 -0.74
CA PHE A 86 0.61 7.22 0.32
C PHE A 86 2.02 7.78 0.33
N CYS A 87 2.65 7.96 -0.84
CA CYS A 87 3.96 8.61 -0.92
C CYS A 87 3.92 10.06 -0.40
N ILE A 88 2.83 10.81 -0.63
CA ILE A 88 2.65 12.15 -0.05
C ILE A 88 2.65 12.08 1.48
N TYR A 89 1.91 11.14 2.07
CA TYR A 89 1.87 10.98 3.53
C TYR A 89 3.23 10.58 4.08
N VAL A 90 3.90 9.61 3.46
CA VAL A 90 5.25 9.20 3.90
C VAL A 90 6.21 10.38 3.84
N HIS A 91 6.17 11.13 2.73
CA HIS A 91 7.01 12.30 2.54
C HIS A 91 6.77 13.36 3.61
N ASP A 92 5.52 13.79 3.81
CA ASP A 92 5.18 14.90 4.69
C ASP A 92 5.38 14.54 6.18
N TYR A 93 5.12 13.29 6.58
CA TYR A 93 5.22 12.86 7.99
C TYR A 93 6.59 12.31 8.39
N TYR A 94 7.32 11.64 7.50
CA TYR A 94 8.56 10.94 7.88
C TYR A 94 9.80 11.55 7.25
N ILE A 95 9.71 12.17 6.07
CA ILE A 95 10.88 12.70 5.38
C ILE A 95 11.10 14.16 5.72
N VAL A 96 10.09 15.01 5.49
CA VAL A 96 10.18 16.46 5.73
C VAL A 96 10.65 16.80 7.15
N PRO A 97 10.15 16.14 8.23
CA PRO A 97 10.60 16.47 9.59
C PRO A 97 12.07 16.13 9.89
N THR A 98 12.70 15.28 9.08
CA THR A 98 14.12 14.93 9.23
C THR A 98 15.06 15.90 8.50
N LEU A 99 14.52 16.79 7.67
CA LEU A 99 15.32 17.75 6.92
C LEU A 99 15.68 18.93 7.82
N ASP A 100 16.98 19.22 7.93
CA ASP A 100 17.43 20.50 8.46
C ASP A 100 17.35 21.57 7.38
N THR A 101 16.41 22.50 7.52
CA THR A 101 16.16 23.57 6.55
C THR A 101 17.33 24.54 6.39
N LYS A 102 18.29 24.57 7.32
CA LYS A 102 19.48 25.42 7.22
C LYS A 102 20.55 24.83 6.30
N THR A 103 20.60 23.50 6.21
CA THR A 103 21.64 22.77 5.46
C THR A 103 21.10 22.07 4.22
N TYR A 104 19.78 21.89 4.13
CA TYR A 104 19.16 21.24 2.99
C TYR A 104 19.40 22.01 1.69
N GLN A 105 20.01 21.33 0.73
CA GLN A 105 20.19 21.82 -0.63
C GLN A 105 19.21 21.10 -1.56
N PHE A 106 18.43 21.89 -2.31
CA PHE A 106 17.49 21.32 -3.27
C PHE A 106 18.24 20.52 -4.33
N LYS A 107 17.81 19.28 -4.53
CA LYS A 107 18.24 18.43 -5.63
C LYS A 107 17.02 17.73 -6.21
N ARG A 108 16.81 17.86 -7.52
CA ARG A 108 15.68 17.24 -8.23
C ARG A 108 15.65 15.73 -7.95
N GLY A 109 14.49 15.24 -7.52
CA GLY A 109 14.26 13.82 -7.21
C GLY A 109 14.88 13.33 -5.89
N HIS A 110 15.63 14.15 -5.16
CA HIS A 110 16.26 13.71 -3.90
C HIS A 110 15.24 13.32 -2.83
N LEU A 111 14.16 14.11 -2.68
CA LEU A 111 13.13 13.77 -1.71
C LEU A 111 12.33 12.52 -2.11
N ASP A 112 12.11 12.29 -3.41
CA ASP A 112 11.50 11.04 -3.88
C ASP A 112 12.40 9.84 -3.54
N GLN A 113 13.73 9.98 -3.68
CA GLN A 113 14.70 8.96 -3.28
C GLN A 113 14.67 8.68 -1.78
N LEU A 114 14.61 9.72 -0.94
CA LEU A 114 14.50 9.56 0.52
C LEU A 114 13.19 8.84 0.88
N THR A 115 12.09 9.23 0.24
CA THR A 115 10.77 8.59 0.42
C THR A 115 10.81 7.12 -0.01
N GLN A 116 11.39 6.82 -1.17
CA GLN A 116 11.58 5.45 -1.67
C GLN A 116 12.39 4.61 -0.68
N ASN A 117 13.52 5.12 -0.20
CA ASN A 117 14.38 4.41 0.74
C ASN A 117 13.66 4.13 2.05
N PHE A 118 12.89 5.09 2.56
CA PHE A 118 12.08 4.89 3.76
C PHE A 118 11.02 3.80 3.54
N ILE A 119 10.24 3.88 2.46
CA ILE A 119 9.21 2.88 2.15
C ILE A 119 9.82 1.48 2.05
N GLN A 120 10.93 1.31 1.35
CA GLN A 120 11.52 -0.02 1.12
C GLN A 120 12.20 -0.64 2.35
N ASN A 121 12.76 0.19 3.24
CA ASN A 121 13.57 -0.29 4.38
C ASN A 121 12.85 -0.22 5.72
N GLU A 122 11.89 0.69 5.90
CA GLU A 122 11.22 0.94 7.18
C GLU A 122 9.79 0.44 7.21
N LEU A 123 9.18 0.24 6.04
CA LEU A 123 7.77 -0.13 5.93
C LEU A 123 7.58 -1.53 5.37
N SER A 124 6.50 -2.15 5.81
CA SER A 124 6.03 -3.45 5.34
C SER A 124 4.52 -3.41 5.16
N TYR A 125 3.97 -4.39 4.44
CA TYR A 125 2.54 -4.45 4.20
C TYR A 125 2.01 -5.87 4.32
N ARG A 126 0.75 -5.97 4.74
CA ARG A 126 -0.06 -7.19 4.68
C ARG A 126 -1.16 -6.98 3.65
N PHE A 127 -1.63 -8.05 3.01
CA PHE A 127 -2.62 -7.90 1.96
C PHE A 127 -3.57 -9.09 1.88
N MET A 128 -4.73 -8.83 1.30
CA MET A 128 -5.72 -9.84 0.89
C MET A 128 -6.00 -9.69 -0.60
N VAL A 129 -6.24 -10.81 -1.25
CA VAL A 129 -6.47 -10.92 -2.69
C VAL A 129 -7.92 -11.32 -2.96
N PHE A 130 -8.53 -10.68 -3.95
CA PHE A 130 -9.88 -10.94 -4.41
C PHE A 130 -9.87 -11.15 -5.93
N GLN A 131 -9.91 -12.42 -6.36
CA GLN A 131 -10.00 -12.81 -7.77
C GLN A 131 -11.44 -13.19 -8.16
N THR A 132 -12.40 -12.38 -7.73
CA THR A 132 -13.83 -12.53 -8.00
C THR A 132 -14.34 -11.32 -8.79
N GLU A 133 -15.45 -11.49 -9.51
CA GLU A 133 -16.03 -10.41 -10.33
C GLU A 133 -16.41 -9.17 -9.51
N ASP A 134 -16.83 -9.36 -8.26
CA ASP A 134 -17.20 -8.31 -7.30
C ASP A 134 -16.04 -7.85 -6.40
N GLY A 135 -14.83 -8.38 -6.59
CA GLY A 135 -13.69 -8.14 -5.70
C GLY A 135 -13.31 -6.67 -5.54
N ASP A 136 -13.47 -5.87 -6.59
CA ASP A 136 -13.24 -4.41 -6.57
C ASP A 136 -14.26 -3.67 -5.69
N THR A 137 -15.51 -4.13 -5.71
CA THR A 137 -16.59 -3.62 -4.84
C THR A 137 -16.34 -4.00 -3.40
N VAL A 138 -15.90 -5.24 -3.14
CA VAL A 138 -15.58 -5.74 -1.80
C VAL A 138 -14.45 -4.92 -1.17
N VAL A 139 -13.31 -4.75 -1.86
CA VAL A 139 -12.18 -4.00 -1.29
C VAL A 139 -12.53 -2.54 -1.02
N ARG A 140 -13.33 -1.88 -1.89
CA ARG A 140 -13.82 -0.51 -1.66
C ARG A 140 -14.74 -0.42 -0.44
N LYS A 141 -15.59 -1.43 -0.23
CA LYS A 141 -16.51 -1.48 0.91
C LYS A 141 -15.74 -1.63 2.23
N ILE A 142 -14.68 -2.44 2.23
CA ILE A 142 -13.81 -2.66 3.39
C ILE A 142 -12.97 -1.40 3.68
N GLU A 143 -12.28 -0.84 2.67
CA GLU A 143 -11.43 0.35 2.81
C GLU A 143 -12.18 1.53 3.43
N LYS A 144 -13.45 1.76 3.03
CA LYS A 144 -14.29 2.85 3.58
C LYS A 144 -14.64 2.70 5.08
N LYS A 145 -14.33 1.56 5.70
CA LYS A 145 -14.67 1.26 7.10
C LYS A 145 -13.45 1.11 8.00
N ILE A 146 -12.26 1.07 7.42
CA ILE A 146 -10.97 1.12 8.13
C ILE A 146 -10.58 2.60 8.23
#